data_AF-A0A3A5MAX3-F1
#
_entry.id   AF-A0A3A5MAX3-F1
#
_cell.length_a   1.000
_cell.length_b   1.000
_cell.length_c   1.000
_cell.angle_alpha   90.00
_cell.angle_beta   90.00
_cell.angle_gamma   90.00
#
_symmetry.space_group_name_H-M   'P 1'
#
loop_
_entity.id
_entity.type
_entity.pdbx_description
1 polymer ?
#
loop_
_entity_poly.entity_id
_entity_poly.type
_entity_poly.pdbx_seq_one_letter_code
_entity_poly.pdbx_strand_id
1 'polypeptide(L)'
;MNQRGHLGLPDSASQVREVLDTIFCALGGRHGEQSAKRLTSLPGDFVHVGSGTFIEVDESQHFTSFRLLTLDRYPVDAHLGFDIDAYRSLCHAWEERSDKYRKSKAAIGFGAGGRQRQRAYHDALRDLVAPAMGHPPVIRAAAPDRDGVAAYKRVRDRLHKM
;
A
#
# COMPACT_ATOMS: atom_id res chain seq x y z
N MET A 1 -6.99 -10.02 1.85
CA MET A 1 -5.54 -9.87 1.48
C MET A 1 -4.65 -10.60 2.48
N ASN A 2 -3.42 -10.96 2.10
CA ASN A 2 -2.57 -11.84 2.90
C ASN A 2 -1.09 -11.40 2.92
N GLN A 3 -0.31 -11.88 3.90
CA GLN A 3 1.10 -11.52 4.06
C GLN A 3 2.07 -12.21 3.09
N ARG A 4 1.61 -13.24 2.36
CA ARG A 4 2.33 -13.89 1.24
C ARG A 4 2.25 -13.05 -0.04
N GLY A 5 1.48 -11.96 -0.03
CA GLY A 5 1.43 -10.99 -1.11
C GLY A 5 0.76 -11.55 -2.36
N HIS A 6 1.30 -11.19 -3.52
CA HIS A 6 0.82 -11.64 -4.83
C HIS A 6 0.83 -13.17 -4.97
N LEU A 7 1.72 -13.87 -4.25
CA LEU A 7 1.82 -15.34 -4.24
C LEU A 7 0.65 -16.05 -3.54
N GLY A 8 -0.10 -15.33 -2.70
CA GLY A 8 -1.25 -15.88 -1.97
C GLY A 8 -2.61 -15.37 -2.43
N LEU A 9 -2.69 -14.71 -3.59
CA LEU A 9 -3.94 -14.16 -4.08
C LEU A 9 -4.91 -15.26 -4.54
N PRO A 10 -6.23 -15.08 -4.29
CA PRO A 10 -7.25 -15.93 -4.89
C PRO A 10 -7.35 -15.70 -6.40
N ASP A 11 -7.98 -16.62 -7.12
CA ASP A 11 -8.15 -16.53 -8.58
C ASP A 11 -8.94 -15.28 -9.01
N SER A 12 -9.87 -14.83 -8.17
CA SER A 12 -10.65 -13.59 -8.39
C SER A 12 -9.79 -12.32 -8.47
N ALA A 13 -8.55 -12.36 -7.99
CA ALA A 13 -7.60 -11.25 -8.05
C ALA A 13 -6.34 -11.58 -8.88
N SER A 14 -6.42 -12.58 -9.76
CA SER A 14 -5.30 -13.03 -10.60
C SER A 14 -4.79 -11.94 -11.56
N GLN A 15 -5.67 -11.07 -12.04
CA GLN A 15 -5.37 -9.99 -13.00
C GLN A 15 -4.36 -8.95 -12.49
N VAL A 16 -4.23 -8.78 -11.17
CA VAL A 16 -3.23 -7.85 -10.58
C VAL A 16 -1.92 -8.54 -10.19
N ARG A 17 -1.81 -9.86 -10.37
CA ARG A 17 -0.65 -10.64 -9.90
C ARG A 17 0.64 -10.22 -10.58
N GLU A 18 0.62 -10.01 -11.90
CA GLU A 18 1.81 -9.67 -12.69
C GLU A 18 2.36 -8.28 -12.34
N VAL A 19 1.49 -7.27 -12.22
CA VAL A 19 1.92 -5.93 -11.82
C VAL A 19 2.45 -5.91 -10.38
N LEU A 20 1.85 -6.68 -9.47
CA LEU A 20 2.35 -6.81 -8.10
C LEU A 20 3.68 -7.55 -8.02
N ASP A 21 3.91 -8.54 -8.88
CA ASP A 21 5.20 -9.21 -8.99
C ASP A 21 6.27 -8.24 -9.53
N THR A 22 5.92 -7.44 -10.55
CA THR A 22 6.80 -6.38 -11.08
C THR A 22 7.18 -5.37 -10.01
N ILE A 23 6.22 -4.91 -9.20
CA ILE A 23 6.47 -4.01 -8.06
C ILE A 23 7.35 -4.70 -7.01
N PHE A 24 7.07 -5.96 -6.69
CA PHE A 24 7.83 -6.73 -5.71
C PHE A 24 9.30 -6.87 -6.13
N CYS A 25 9.55 -7.23 -7.40
CA CYS A 25 10.88 -7.30 -8.00
C CYS A 25 11.60 -5.94 -7.96
N ALA A 26 10.92 -4.86 -8.36
CA ALA A 26 11.49 -3.51 -8.36
C ALA A 26 11.92 -3.04 -6.96
N LEU A 27 11.22 -3.52 -5.92
CA LEU A 27 11.56 -3.28 -4.52
C LEU A 27 12.62 -4.27 -3.97
N GLY A 28 13.29 -5.04 -4.83
CA GLY A 28 14.31 -6.02 -4.41
C GLY A 28 13.71 -7.17 -3.58
N GLY A 29 12.48 -7.56 -3.88
CA GLY A 29 11.78 -8.67 -3.25
C GLY A 29 12.50 -10.00 -3.45
N ARG A 30 12.36 -10.89 -2.46
CA ARG A 30 12.97 -12.24 -2.43
C ARG A 30 11.87 -13.29 -2.45
N HIS A 31 11.57 -13.86 -3.63
CA HIS A 31 10.46 -14.80 -3.81
C HIS A 31 10.53 -16.01 -2.89
N GLY A 32 11.71 -16.60 -2.69
CA GLY A 32 11.87 -17.75 -1.80
C GLY A 32 11.49 -17.45 -0.34
N GLU A 33 11.85 -16.27 0.17
CA GLU A 33 11.44 -15.85 1.52
C GLU A 33 9.96 -15.51 1.58
N GLN A 34 9.43 -14.85 0.54
CA GLN A 34 8.03 -14.43 0.49
C GLN A 34 7.08 -15.62 0.34
N SER A 35 7.45 -16.62 -0.45
CA SER A 35 6.71 -17.86 -0.61
C SER A 35 6.76 -18.72 0.66
N ALA A 36 7.81 -18.65 1.47
CA ALA A 36 7.88 -19.36 2.74
C ALA A 36 6.94 -18.80 3.83
N LYS A 37 6.37 -17.59 3.66
CA LYS A 37 5.47 -16.99 4.65
C LYS A 37 4.17 -17.77 4.77
N ARG A 38 3.66 -17.87 6.00
CA ARG A 38 2.33 -18.41 6.28
C ARG A 38 1.26 -17.55 5.62
N LEU A 39 0.25 -18.19 5.05
CA LEU A 39 -0.92 -17.52 4.51
C LEU A 39 -1.78 -16.98 5.66
N THR A 40 -1.48 -15.76 6.09
CA THR A 40 -2.14 -15.04 7.18
C THR A 40 -2.67 -13.72 6.66
N SER A 41 -3.70 -13.17 7.31
CA SER A 41 -4.27 -11.89 6.92
C SER A 41 -3.23 -10.77 6.98
N LEU A 42 -3.30 -9.87 6.00
CA LEU A 42 -2.59 -8.60 6.06
C LEU A 42 -3.49 -7.60 6.81
N PRO A 43 -3.13 -7.14 8.03
CA PRO A 43 -3.91 -6.14 8.75
C PRO A 43 -3.88 -4.79 8.04
N GLY A 44 -4.82 -3.91 8.35
CA GLY A 44 -4.76 -2.46 8.08
C GLY A 44 -5.56 -1.73 9.15
N ASP A 45 -5.78 -0.43 8.97
CA ASP A 45 -6.27 0.42 10.05
C ASP A 45 -7.77 0.26 10.32
N PHE A 46 -8.62 0.40 9.29
CA PHE A 46 -10.07 0.28 9.45
C PHE A 46 -10.76 -0.44 8.27
N VAL A 47 -11.88 -1.08 8.59
CA VAL A 47 -12.80 -1.67 7.63
C VAL A 47 -14.22 -1.22 7.96
N HIS A 48 -14.89 -0.59 7.01
CA HIS A 48 -16.34 -0.38 7.12
C HIS A 48 -17.07 -1.65 6.69
N VAL A 49 -17.63 -2.38 7.66
CA VAL A 49 -18.22 -3.71 7.44
C VAL A 49 -19.37 -3.68 6.42
N GLY A 50 -20.22 -2.66 6.45
CA GLY A 50 -21.40 -2.58 5.60
C GLY A 50 -21.07 -2.48 4.10
N SER A 51 -20.03 -1.72 3.75
CA SER A 51 -19.61 -1.54 2.34
C SER A 51 -18.41 -2.42 1.96
N GLY A 52 -17.72 -3.03 2.93
CA GLY A 52 -16.44 -3.70 2.73
C GLY A 52 -15.28 -2.74 2.41
N THR A 53 -15.45 -1.43 2.62
CA THR A 53 -14.42 -0.43 2.30
C THR A 53 -13.26 -0.50 3.29
N PHE A 54 -12.05 -0.52 2.75
CA PHE A 54 -10.81 -0.44 3.51
C PHE A 54 -10.36 1.01 3.64
N ILE A 55 -9.95 1.43 4.83
CA ILE A 55 -9.46 2.78 5.10
C ILE A 55 -8.09 2.69 5.79
N GLU A 56 -7.11 3.41 5.25
CA GLU A 56 -5.74 3.50 5.80
C GLU A 56 -5.40 4.95 6.15
N VAL A 57 -4.73 5.16 7.27
CA VAL A 57 -4.21 6.46 7.71
C VAL A 57 -2.71 6.50 7.48
N ASP A 58 -2.29 7.26 6.48
CA ASP A 58 -0.91 7.30 6.04
C ASP A 58 -0.14 8.45 6.72
N GLU A 59 0.61 8.12 7.77
CA GLU A 59 1.61 9.01 8.37
C GLU A 59 2.90 9.09 7.53
N SER A 60 3.84 9.97 7.93
CA SER A 60 5.07 10.29 7.17
C SER A 60 5.79 9.05 6.62
N GLN A 61 5.87 7.96 7.39
CA GLN A 61 6.56 6.71 7.00
C GLN A 61 5.99 5.98 5.77
N HIS A 62 4.84 6.39 5.24
CA HIS A 62 4.29 5.87 3.98
C HIS A 62 4.79 6.66 2.76
N PHE A 63 5.22 7.91 2.94
CA PHE A 63 5.68 8.79 1.85
C PHE A 63 7.19 8.67 1.70
N THR A 64 7.62 7.67 0.94
CA THR A 64 9.04 7.26 0.76
C THR A 64 9.37 7.14 -0.72
N SER A 65 10.66 7.14 -1.08
CA SER A 65 11.09 6.86 -2.47
C SER A 65 10.65 5.46 -2.93
N PHE A 66 10.56 4.50 -2.01
CA PHE A 66 10.01 3.17 -2.28
C PHE A 66 8.51 3.20 -2.57
N ARG A 67 7.74 4.07 -1.91
CA ARG A 67 6.32 4.24 -2.21
C ARG A 67 6.13 4.86 -3.58
N LEU A 68 6.90 5.91 -3.91
CA LEU A 68 6.92 6.50 -5.25
C LEU A 68 7.19 5.44 -6.32
N LEU A 69 8.22 4.60 -6.12
CA LEU A 69 8.54 3.48 -7.02
C LEU A 69 7.34 2.55 -7.28
N THR A 70 6.50 2.31 -6.27
CA THR A 70 5.27 1.51 -6.45
C THR A 70 4.20 2.25 -7.25
N LEU A 71 3.95 3.53 -6.94
CA LEU A 71 2.92 4.33 -7.60
C LEU A 71 3.22 4.52 -9.09
N ASP A 72 4.49 4.62 -9.46
CA ASP A 72 4.93 4.75 -10.86
C ASP A 72 4.76 3.48 -11.69
N ARG A 73 4.40 2.37 -11.04
CA ARG A 73 4.15 1.07 -11.68
C ARG A 73 2.68 0.67 -11.67
N TYR A 74 1.80 1.54 -11.19
CA TYR A 74 0.37 1.24 -11.23
C TYR A 74 -0.13 1.27 -12.66
N PRO A 75 -1.10 0.41 -13.03
CA PRO A 75 -1.81 0.53 -14.29
C PRO A 75 -2.43 1.93 -14.40
N VAL A 76 -2.45 2.49 -15.61
CA VAL A 76 -2.99 3.83 -15.87
C VAL A 76 -4.48 3.92 -15.50
N ASP A 77 -5.20 2.81 -15.60
CA ASP A 77 -6.62 2.63 -15.29
C ASP A 77 -6.89 2.05 -13.90
N ALA A 78 -5.91 2.09 -12.98
CA ALA A 78 -6.09 1.59 -11.62
C ALA A 78 -7.26 2.31 -10.91
N HIS A 79 -8.20 1.53 -10.36
CA HIS A 79 -9.33 2.06 -9.61
C HIS A 79 -8.89 2.42 -8.18
N LEU A 80 -8.57 3.69 -7.94
CA LEU A 80 -8.01 4.18 -6.67
C LEU A 80 -9.00 5.04 -5.89
N GLY A 81 -8.96 4.92 -4.56
CA GLY A 81 -9.75 5.74 -3.63
C GLY A 81 -9.03 7.02 -3.17
N PHE A 82 -7.92 7.36 -3.83
CA PHE A 82 -7.07 8.51 -3.54
C PHE A 82 -6.48 9.08 -4.84
N ASP A 83 -6.01 10.32 -4.77
CA ASP A 83 -5.33 11.00 -5.88
C ASP A 83 -3.86 10.54 -5.93
N ILE A 84 -3.49 9.85 -7.01
CA ILE A 84 -2.16 9.28 -7.17
C ILE A 84 -1.07 10.35 -7.30
N ASP A 85 -1.35 11.46 -7.98
CA ASP A 85 -0.37 12.52 -8.22
C ASP A 85 -0.16 13.37 -6.96
N ALA A 86 -1.21 13.57 -6.17
CA ALA A 86 -1.09 14.13 -4.83
C ALA A 86 -0.21 13.22 -3.93
N TYR A 87 -0.38 11.90 -4.03
CA TYR A 87 0.44 10.93 -3.28
C TYR A 87 1.90 10.89 -3.74
N ARG A 88 2.17 10.99 -5.05
CA ARG A 88 3.53 11.14 -5.59
C ARG A 88 4.19 12.41 -5.06
N SER A 89 3.46 13.53 -5.08
CA SER A 89 3.93 14.83 -4.55
C SER A 89 4.26 14.75 -3.06
N LEU A 90 3.45 14.04 -2.27
CA LEU A 90 3.76 13.76 -0.86
C LEU A 90 5.02 12.90 -0.71
N CYS A 91 5.24 11.90 -1.55
CA CYS A 91 6.48 11.11 -1.52
C CYS A 91 7.70 12.01 -1.74
N HIS A 92 7.69 12.86 -2.78
CA HIS A 92 8.78 13.82 -3.02
C HIS A 92 9.01 14.78 -1.85
N ALA A 93 7.93 15.28 -1.24
CA ALA A 93 8.04 16.22 -0.12
C ALA A 93 8.60 15.60 1.17
N TRP A 94 8.46 14.28 1.36
CA TRP A 94 8.76 13.62 2.63
C TRP A 94 9.86 12.57 2.57
N GLU A 95 10.29 12.12 1.38
CA GLU A 95 11.22 11.00 1.21
C GLU A 95 12.54 11.20 1.98
N GLU A 96 13.09 12.42 2.02
CA GLU A 96 14.36 12.70 2.70
C GLU A 96 14.30 12.36 4.21
N ARG A 97 13.13 12.55 4.84
CA ARG A 97 12.89 12.20 6.24
C ARG A 97 12.43 10.75 6.37
N SER A 98 11.49 10.34 5.54
CA SER A 98 10.80 9.06 5.67
C SER A 98 11.66 7.87 5.27
N ASP A 99 12.59 8.03 4.33
CA ASP A 99 13.55 6.99 3.94
C ASP A 99 14.58 6.71 5.06
N LYS A 100 14.73 7.62 6.03
CA LYS A 100 15.54 7.38 7.23
C LYS A 100 14.79 6.57 8.29
N TYR A 101 13.44 6.56 8.27
CA TYR A 101 12.62 5.91 9.29
C TYR A 101 12.77 4.39 9.28
N ARG A 102 13.39 3.83 10.32
CA ARG A 102 13.66 2.37 10.43
C ARG A 102 14.46 1.81 9.24
N LYS A 103 15.36 2.61 8.65
CA LYS A 103 16.19 2.23 7.49
C LYS A 103 16.95 0.91 7.65
N SER A 104 17.39 0.57 8.86
CA SER A 104 18.11 -0.68 9.16
C SER A 104 17.21 -1.88 9.45
N LYS A 105 15.89 -1.67 9.66
CA LYS A 105 15.00 -2.74 10.10
C LYS A 105 14.77 -3.75 8.97
N ALA A 106 15.16 -4.99 9.21
CA ALA A 106 14.92 -6.10 8.29
C ALA A 106 13.43 -6.43 8.16
N ALA A 107 13.07 -7.05 7.03
CA ALA A 107 11.74 -7.58 6.79
C ALA A 107 11.80 -8.85 5.93
N ILE A 108 11.06 -9.89 6.33
CA ILE A 108 10.93 -11.13 5.55
C ILE A 108 10.38 -10.80 4.16
N GLY A 109 11.05 -11.32 3.13
CA GLY A 109 10.73 -11.05 1.73
C GLY A 109 11.53 -9.89 1.14
N PHE A 110 12.26 -9.11 1.96
CA PHE A 110 13.03 -7.93 1.52
C PHE A 110 14.42 -7.80 2.16
N GLY A 111 14.79 -8.72 3.06
CA GLY A 111 16.10 -8.74 3.71
C GLY A 111 16.39 -7.56 4.65
N ALA A 112 17.69 -7.26 4.82
CA ALA A 112 18.18 -6.17 5.65
C ALA A 112 17.69 -4.80 5.14
N GLY A 113 17.29 -3.93 6.07
CA GLY A 113 16.66 -2.64 5.74
C GLY A 113 15.38 -2.75 4.89
N GLY A 114 14.74 -3.93 4.86
CA GLY A 114 13.60 -4.20 4.01
C GLY A 114 12.26 -3.63 4.49
N ARG A 115 12.19 -3.02 5.69
CA ARG A 115 10.89 -2.65 6.28
C ARG A 115 10.13 -1.60 5.46
N GLN A 116 10.81 -0.62 4.88
CA GLN A 116 10.15 0.40 4.06
C GLN A 116 9.67 -0.18 2.74
N ARG A 117 10.49 -1.03 2.09
CA ARG A 117 10.13 -1.76 0.87
C ARG A 117 8.93 -2.68 1.10
N GLN A 118 8.91 -3.41 2.21
CA GLN A 118 7.76 -4.20 2.62
C GLN A 118 6.49 -3.36 2.82
N ARG A 119 6.61 -2.19 3.46
CA ARG A 119 5.47 -1.29 3.66
C ARG A 119 4.92 -0.79 2.32
N ALA A 120 5.78 -0.26 1.46
CA ALA A 120 5.41 0.21 0.13
C ALA A 120 4.77 -0.89 -0.72
N TYR A 121 5.29 -2.12 -0.63
CA TYR A 121 4.69 -3.28 -1.28
C TYR A 121 3.32 -3.64 -0.71
N HIS A 122 3.15 -3.65 0.61
CA HIS A 122 1.85 -3.92 1.24
C HIS A 122 0.82 -2.84 0.90
N ASP A 123 1.24 -1.58 0.78
CA ASP A 123 0.37 -0.50 0.32
C ASP A 123 -0.13 -0.76 -1.11
N ALA A 124 0.79 -1.12 -2.03
CA ALA A 124 0.41 -1.51 -3.38
C ALA A 124 -0.48 -2.75 -3.45
N LEU A 125 -0.21 -3.73 -2.59
CA LEU A 125 -1.07 -4.90 -2.48
C LEU A 125 -2.50 -4.49 -2.13
N ARG A 126 -2.70 -3.57 -1.18
CA ARG A 126 -4.04 -3.15 -0.78
C ARG A 126 -4.76 -2.38 -1.87
N ASP A 127 -4.06 -1.43 -2.46
CA ASP A 127 -4.63 -0.52 -3.45
C ASP A 127 -5.11 -1.27 -4.70
N LEU A 128 -4.36 -2.29 -5.13
CA LEU A 128 -4.66 -3.05 -6.34
C LEU A 128 -5.56 -4.26 -6.08
N VAL A 129 -5.40 -4.96 -4.94
CA VAL A 129 -6.15 -6.20 -4.69
C VAL A 129 -7.58 -5.93 -4.23
N ALA A 130 -7.83 -4.88 -3.43
CA ALA A 130 -9.18 -4.62 -2.95
C ALA A 130 -10.19 -4.41 -4.10
N PRO A 131 -9.95 -3.53 -5.09
CA PRO A 131 -10.79 -3.44 -6.28
C PRO A 131 -10.82 -4.72 -7.11
N ALA A 132 -9.68 -5.40 -7.27
CA ALA A 132 -9.60 -6.65 -8.03
C ALA A 132 -10.51 -7.75 -7.46
N MET A 133 -10.71 -7.76 -6.14
CA MET A 133 -11.64 -8.68 -5.45
C MET A 133 -13.10 -8.21 -5.45
N GLY A 134 -13.42 -7.09 -6.12
CA GLY A 134 -14.77 -6.51 -6.17
C GLY A 134 -15.15 -5.65 -4.97
N HIS A 135 -14.20 -5.30 -4.10
CA HIS A 135 -14.44 -4.34 -3.01
C HIS A 135 -14.27 -2.90 -3.50
N PRO A 136 -14.84 -1.90 -2.78
CA PRO A 136 -14.54 -0.50 -3.03
C PRO A 136 -13.02 -0.23 -2.96
N PRO A 137 -12.51 0.74 -3.74
CA PRO A 137 -11.10 1.07 -3.70
C PRO A 137 -10.69 1.63 -2.33
N VAL A 138 -9.45 1.37 -1.94
CA VAL A 138 -8.94 1.76 -0.61
C VAL A 138 -8.97 3.27 -0.47
N ILE A 139 -9.63 3.76 0.59
CA ILE A 139 -9.57 5.17 0.97
C ILE A 139 -8.30 5.38 1.78
N ARG A 140 -7.44 6.28 1.30
CA ARG A 140 -6.24 6.65 2.04
C ARG A 140 -6.34 8.08 2.56
N ALA A 141 -6.18 8.23 3.87
CA ALA A 141 -6.16 9.51 4.56
C ALA A 141 -4.71 9.91 4.86
N ALA A 142 -4.14 10.76 4.01
CA ALA A 142 -2.79 11.29 4.22
C ALA A 142 -2.75 12.21 5.45
N ALA A 143 -1.93 11.83 6.43
CA ALA A 143 -1.67 12.55 7.68
C ALA A 143 -0.16 12.68 7.96
N PRO A 144 0.67 13.16 7.01
CA PRO A 144 2.13 13.16 7.16
C PRO A 144 2.63 14.03 8.32
N ASP A 145 1.86 15.05 8.68
CA ASP A 145 2.06 16.00 9.79
C ASP A 145 1.43 15.54 11.11
N ARG A 146 0.75 14.39 11.12
CA ARG A 146 -0.06 13.86 12.24
C ARG A 146 -1.25 14.74 12.63
N ASP A 147 -1.73 15.59 11.71
CA ASP A 147 -2.98 16.30 11.91
C ASP A 147 -4.16 15.45 11.40
N GLY A 148 -4.76 14.69 12.33
CA GLY A 148 -5.90 13.83 12.03
C GLY A 148 -7.16 14.60 11.59
N VAL A 149 -7.35 15.85 12.04
CA VAL A 149 -8.49 16.68 11.65
C VAL A 149 -8.32 17.13 10.20
N ALA A 150 -7.11 17.58 9.83
CA ALA A 150 -6.80 17.92 8.46
C ALA A 150 -6.89 16.69 7.53
N ALA A 151 -6.39 15.54 7.98
CA ALA A 151 -6.48 14.28 7.22
C ALA A 151 -7.94 13.89 6.96
N TYR A 152 -8.80 13.92 7.99
CA TYR A 152 -10.23 13.65 7.85
C TYR A 152 -10.90 14.60 6.86
N LYS A 153 -10.65 15.91 6.97
CA LYS A 153 -11.22 16.90 6.04
C LYS A 153 -10.88 16.62 4.58
N ARG A 154 -9.69 16.09 4.27
CA ARG A 154 -9.27 15.74 2.90
C ARG A 154 -10.02 14.54 2.32
N VAL A 155 -10.51 13.63 3.16
CA VAL A 155 -11.17 12.38 2.73
C VAL A 155 -12.67 12.33 3.00
N ARG A 156 -13.21 13.27 3.79
CA ARG A 156 -14.60 13.30 4.24
C ARG A 156 -15.61 13.07 3.11
N ASP A 157 -15.44 13.77 1.99
CA ASP A 157 -16.41 13.68 0.88
C ASP A 157 -16.38 12.32 0.17
N ARG A 158 -15.28 11.56 0.28
CA ARG A 158 -15.18 10.17 -0.17
C ARG A 158 -15.82 9.21 0.84
N LEU A 159 -15.67 9.49 2.14
CA LEU A 159 -16.30 8.71 3.21
C LEU A 159 -17.83 8.82 3.22
N HIS A 160 -18.39 9.98 2.88
CA HIS A 160 -19.84 10.20 2.85
C HIS A 160 -20.55 9.63 1.62
N LYS A 161 -19.81 9.11 0.64
CA LYS A 161 -20.35 8.44 -0.56
C LYS A 161 -20.38 6.92 -0.43
N MET A 162 -19.98 6.40 0.74
CA MET A 162 -20.04 4.98 1.12
C MET A 162 -21.44 4.62 1.63
#